data_AF-A0A2V7YQA4-F1
#
_entry.id   AF-A0A2V7YQA4-F1
#
_cell.length_a   1.000
_cell.length_b   1.000
_cell.length_c   1.000
_cell.angle_alpha   90.00
_cell.angle_beta   90.00
_cell.angle_gamma   90.00
#
_symmetry.space_group_name_H-M   'P 1'
#
loop_
_entity.id
_entity.type
_entity.pdbx_description
1 polymer ?
#
loop_
_entity_poly.entity_id
_entity_poly.type
_entity_poly.pdbx_seq_one_letter_code
_entity_poly.pdbx_strand_id
1 'polypeptide(L)'
;GIGYKTSGVRAVPVAAKPGQCIDDDPENVISGKYPLSRFLYVYVNKAPNKPLDPLVREYLKYVLSQQGQQTVVKDGFIPLPDKIVREELAKLQ
;
A
#
# COMPACT_ATOMS: atom_id res chain seq x y z
N GLY A 1 2.86 4.07 5.49
CA GLY A 1 2.51 5.36 6.12
C GLY A 1 2.14 5.10 7.57
N ILE A 2 2.17 6.15 8.38
CA ILE A 2 1.64 6.12 9.75
C ILE A 2 0.25 6.74 9.69
N GLY A 3 -0.80 5.92 9.83
CA GLY A 3 -2.19 6.36 9.69
C GLY A 3 -2.64 7.47 10.66
N TYR A 4 -1.81 7.84 11.64
CA TYR A 4 -2.07 8.89 12.63
C TYR A 4 -0.92 9.91 12.78
N LYS A 5 -0.13 10.16 11.71
CA LYS A 5 0.94 11.18 11.71
C LYS A 5 0.32 12.59 11.72
N THR A 6 -0.20 12.98 12.87
CA THR A 6 -0.75 14.31 13.15
C THR A 6 0.35 15.19 13.77
N SER A 7 0.13 16.50 13.86
CA SER A 7 1.09 17.45 14.45
C SER A 7 1.51 17.12 15.89
N GLY A 8 0.68 16.39 16.64
CA GLY A 8 0.96 15.95 18.00
C GLY A 8 1.67 14.59 18.11
N VAL A 9 1.94 13.92 16.99
CA VAL A 9 2.49 12.55 16.98
C VAL A 9 3.87 12.56 16.35
N ARG A 10 4.89 12.19 17.14
CA ARG A 10 6.25 11.96 16.67
C ARG A 10 6.48 10.48 16.41
N ALA A 11 6.80 10.14 15.16
CA ALA A 11 7.31 8.82 14.81
C ALA A 11 8.72 8.63 15.40
N VAL A 12 9.00 7.45 15.96
CA VAL A 12 10.33 7.10 16.48
C VAL A 12 10.96 6.09 15.52
N PRO A 13 12.21 6.32 15.07
CA PRO A 13 12.90 5.35 14.23
C PRO A 13 13.11 4.02 14.97
N VAL A 14 13.00 2.91 14.22
CA VAL A 14 13.07 1.57 14.78
C VAL A 14 14.06 0.70 14.01
N ALA A 15 14.58 -0.33 14.69
CA ALA A 15 15.48 -1.33 14.11
C ALA A 15 14.93 -2.74 14.36
N ALA A 16 15.03 -3.63 13.37
CA ALA A 16 14.65 -5.04 13.54
C ALA A 16 15.63 -5.81 14.44
N LYS A 17 16.86 -5.33 14.54
CA LYS A 17 17.96 -5.90 15.34
C LYS A 17 18.70 -4.76 16.05
N PRO A 18 19.45 -5.03 17.12
CA PRO A 18 20.28 -4.01 17.76
C PRO A 18 21.19 -3.31 16.74
N GLY A 19 21.26 -1.98 16.79
CA GLY A 19 22.07 -1.17 15.87
C GLY A 19 21.33 0.05 15.34
N GLN A 20 21.53 0.35 14.06
CA GLN A 20 20.98 1.54 13.43
C GLN A 20 19.45 1.48 13.31
N CYS A 21 18.79 2.48 13.89
CA CYS A 21 17.36 2.69 13.70
C CYS A 21 17.09 3.41 12.38
N ILE A 22 15.95 3.08 11.77
CA ILE A 22 15.53 3.58 10.45
C ILE A 22 14.18 4.28 10.62
N ASP A 23 14.06 5.47 10.03
CA ASP A 23 12.82 6.27 10.05
C ASP A 23 11.79 5.76 9.03
N ASP A 24 10.53 6.18 9.21
CA ASP A 24 9.35 5.74 8.44
C ASP A 24 9.21 6.39 7.05
N ASP A 25 10.25 7.06 6.55
CA ASP A 25 10.20 7.77 5.28
C ASP A 25 9.80 6.86 4.11
N PRO A 26 9.08 7.39 3.09
CA PRO A 26 8.56 6.59 1.99
C PRO A 26 9.59 5.71 1.30
N GLU A 27 10.82 6.22 1.10
CA GLU A 27 11.92 5.48 0.50
C GLU A 27 12.35 4.26 1.35
N ASN A 28 12.43 4.42 2.68
CA ASN A 28 12.78 3.34 3.59
C ASN A 28 11.68 2.28 3.67
N VAL A 29 10.42 2.70 3.61
CA VAL A 29 9.27 1.79 3.61
C VAL A 29 9.18 1.01 2.30
N ILE A 30 9.29 1.68 1.15
CA ILE A 30 9.19 1.03 -0.17
C ILE A 30 10.36 0.07 -0.39
N SER A 31 11.57 0.42 0.07
CA SER A 31 12.74 -0.45 -0.03
C SER A 31 12.74 -1.61 0.96
N GLY A 32 11.80 -1.66 1.92
CA GLY A 32 11.74 -2.67 2.97
C GLY A 32 12.81 -2.52 4.06
N LYS A 33 13.55 -1.39 4.07
CA LYS A 33 14.53 -1.06 5.12
C LYS A 33 13.84 -0.74 6.44
N TYR A 34 12.70 -0.05 6.40
CA TYR A 34 11.90 0.20 7.59
C TYR A 34 11.19 -1.08 8.05
N PRO A 35 11.48 -1.61 9.25
CA PRO A 35 11.15 -2.99 9.60
C PRO A 35 9.66 -3.25 9.88
N LEU A 36 8.83 -2.21 9.99
CA LEU A 36 7.40 -2.32 10.25
C LEU A 36 6.54 -1.97 9.03
N SER A 37 7.14 -1.93 7.83
CA SER A 37 6.40 -1.77 6.58
C SER A 37 5.55 -2.99 6.28
N ARG A 38 4.30 -2.79 5.84
CA ARG A 38 3.41 -3.86 5.37
C ARG A 38 2.48 -3.36 4.28
N PHE A 39 2.03 -4.28 3.43
CA PHE A 39 0.92 -4.01 2.53
C PHE A 39 -0.42 -3.97 3.29
N LEU A 40 -1.34 -3.18 2.76
CA LEU A 40 -2.75 -3.28 3.08
C LEU A 40 -3.40 -4.14 2.00
N TYR A 41 -3.94 -5.29 2.39
CA TYR A 41 -4.55 -6.23 1.47
C TYR A 41 -6.05 -5.97 1.37
N VAL A 42 -6.55 -5.94 0.13
CA VAL A 42 -7.98 -5.99 -0.18
C VAL A 42 -8.30 -7.40 -0.61
N TYR A 43 -9.19 -8.07 0.11
CA TYR A 43 -9.64 -9.42 -0.22
C TYR A 43 -10.96 -9.36 -0.96
N VAL A 44 -11.04 -10.11 -2.04
CA VAL A 44 -12.26 -10.24 -2.83
C VAL A 44 -12.68 -11.70 -2.86
N ASN A 45 -13.92 -11.96 -2.46
CA ASN A 45 -14.50 -13.29 -2.51
C ASN A 45 -14.84 -13.65 -3.97
N LYS A 46 -13.86 -14.21 -4.68
CA LYS A 46 -14.01 -14.67 -6.07
C LYS A 46 -14.35 -16.16 -6.09
N ALA A 47 -15.52 -16.49 -6.65
CA ALA A 47 -15.87 -17.89 -6.85
C ALA A 47 -14.88 -18.58 -7.82
N PRO A 48 -14.49 -19.85 -7.54
CA PRO A 48 -13.64 -20.61 -8.45
C PRO A 48 -14.26 -20.70 -9.85
N ASN A 49 -13.41 -20.62 -10.89
CA ASN A 49 -13.79 -20.73 -12.30
C ASN A 49 -14.85 -19.72 -12.80
N LYS A 50 -15.21 -18.72 -11.99
CA LYS A 50 -16.06 -17.60 -12.42
C LYS A 50 -15.21 -16.34 -12.57
N PRO A 51 -15.56 -15.45 -13.52
CA PRO A 51 -14.95 -14.12 -13.57
C PRO A 51 -15.32 -13.33 -12.32
N LEU A 52 -14.54 -12.29 -12.04
CA LEU A 52 -14.93 -11.29 -11.05
C LEU A 52 -16.24 -10.61 -11.46
N ASP A 53 -17.04 -10.24 -10.48
CA ASP A 53 -18.16 -9.33 -10.71
C ASP A 53 -17.66 -8.07 -11.43
N PRO A 54 -18.31 -7.62 -12.52
CA PRO A 54 -17.82 -6.50 -13.31
C PRO A 54 -17.63 -5.22 -12.51
N LEU A 55 -18.53 -4.91 -11.57
CA LEU A 55 -18.43 -3.71 -10.75
C LEU A 55 -17.24 -3.82 -9.80
N VAL A 56 -17.04 -4.98 -9.18
CA VAL A 56 -15.88 -5.23 -8.32
C VAL A 56 -14.58 -5.08 -9.10
N ARG A 57 -14.50 -5.63 -10.32
CA ARG A 57 -13.32 -5.50 -11.17
C ARG A 57 -13.01 -4.03 -11.51
N GLU A 58 -14.01 -3.25 -11.90
CA GLU A 58 -13.80 -1.83 -12.23
C GLU A 58 -13.43 -1.01 -10.98
N TYR A 59 -14.00 -1.34 -9.82
CA TYR A 59 -13.59 -0.72 -8.56
C TYR A 59 -12.13 -1.01 -8.22
N LEU A 60 -11.66 -2.26 -8.37
CA LEU A 60 -10.25 -2.59 -8.14
C LEU A 60 -9.32 -1.89 -9.13
N LYS A 61 -9.71 -1.75 -10.40
CA LYS A 61 -8.98 -0.94 -11.39
C LYS A 61 -8.90 0.52 -10.95
N TYR A 62 -10.00 1.09 -10.44
CA TYR A 62 -10.01 2.44 -9.90
C TYR A 62 -9.06 2.58 -8.70
N VAL A 63 -9.09 1.64 -7.74
CA VAL A 63 -8.18 1.63 -6.58
C VAL A 63 -6.71 1.61 -7.02
N LEU A 64 -6.39 0.81 -8.04
CA LEU A 64 -5.04 0.69 -8.62
C LEU A 64 -4.66 1.85 -9.56
N SER A 65 -5.62 2.67 -9.98
CA SER A 65 -5.37 3.79 -10.89
C SER A 65 -4.59 4.92 -10.22
N GLN A 66 -4.05 5.83 -11.03
CA GLN A 66 -3.40 7.05 -10.52
C GLN A 66 -4.33 7.85 -9.59
N GLN A 67 -5.61 7.97 -9.92
CA GLN A 67 -6.59 8.69 -9.10
C GLN A 67 -6.82 7.99 -7.75
N GLY A 68 -6.94 6.66 -7.76
CA GLY A 68 -7.06 5.87 -6.53
C GLY A 68 -5.83 6.04 -5.63
N GLN A 69 -4.63 5.91 -6.21
CA GLN A 69 -3.37 6.05 -5.48
C GLN A 69 -3.13 7.48 -4.97
N GLN A 70 -3.61 8.52 -5.68
CA GLN A 70 -3.57 9.90 -5.15
C GLN A 70 -4.44 10.07 -3.91
N THR A 71 -5.56 9.35 -3.82
CA THR A 71 -6.40 9.36 -2.61
C THR A 71 -5.68 8.71 -1.44
N VAL A 72 -4.99 7.59 -1.68
CA VAL A 72 -4.14 6.91 -0.69
C VAL A 72 -3.07 7.85 -0.11
N VAL A 73 -2.43 8.68 -0.96
CA VAL A 73 -1.46 9.70 -0.50
C VAL A 73 -2.13 10.76 0.38
N LYS A 74 -3.30 11.27 -0.01
CA LYS A 74 -4.03 12.28 0.76
C LYS A 74 -4.42 11.78 2.15
N ASP A 75 -4.72 10.50 2.27
CA ASP A 75 -5.05 9.84 3.54
C ASP A 75 -3.81 9.45 4.36
N GLY A 76 -2.61 9.87 3.96
CA GLY A 76 -1.36 9.67 4.72
C GLY A 76 -0.70 8.30 4.53
N PHE A 77 -1.14 7.53 3.54
CA PHE A 77 -0.51 6.26 3.18
C PHE A 77 0.55 6.46 2.10
N ILE A 78 1.38 5.42 1.92
CA ILE A 78 2.40 5.39 0.87
C ILE A 78 1.76 4.66 -0.33
N PRO A 79 1.77 5.26 -1.53
CA PRO A 79 1.15 4.66 -2.70
C PRO A 79 1.94 3.42 -3.15
N LEU A 80 1.26 2.54 -3.89
CA LEU A 80 1.90 1.37 -4.47
C LEU A 80 2.93 1.78 -5.53
N PRO A 81 4.11 1.14 -5.58
CA PRO A 81 5.04 1.31 -6.69
C PRO A 81 4.40 0.89 -8.02
N ASP A 82 4.75 1.57 -9.11
CA ASP A 82 4.20 1.32 -10.45
C ASP A 82 4.32 -0.15 -10.88
N LYS A 83 5.44 -0.80 -10.55
CA LYS A 83 5.65 -2.23 -10.82
C LYS A 83 4.56 -3.10 -10.17
N ILE A 84 4.24 -2.84 -8.90
CA ILE A 84 3.22 -3.59 -8.15
C ILE A 84 1.82 -3.28 -8.72
N VAL A 85 1.54 -2.03 -9.06
CA VAL A 85 0.27 -1.65 -9.68
C VAL A 85 0.04 -2.44 -10.98
N ARG A 86 1.06 -2.53 -11.84
CA ARG A 86 0.97 -3.30 -13.10
C ARG A 86 0.77 -4.79 -12.85
N GLU A 87 1.48 -5.37 -11.89
CA GLU A 87 1.33 -6.77 -11.50
C GLU A 87 -0.08 -7.08 -10.98
N GLU A 88 -0.66 -6.21 -10.13
CA GLU A 88 -2.03 -6.38 -9.62
C GLU A 88 -3.09 -6.15 -10.71
N LEU A 89 -2.90 -5.17 -11.60
CA LEU A 89 -3.82 -4.95 -12.74
C LEU A 89 -3.86 -6.14 -13.69
N ALA A 90 -2.74 -6.82 -13.91
CA ALA A 90 -2.67 -8.02 -14.76
C ALA A 90 -3.51 -9.18 -14.20
N LYS A 91 -3.72 -9.26 -12.87
CA LYS A 91 -4.58 -10.28 -12.24
C LYS A 91 -6.07 -10.02 -12.45
N LEU A 92 -6.45 -8.82 -12.90
CA LEU A 92 -7.84 -8.43 -13.15
C LEU A 92 -8.28 -8.59 -14.61
N GLN A 93 -7.34 -8.95 -15.49
CA GLN A 93 -7.57 -9.27 -16.90
C GLN A 93 -7.97 -10.73 -17.04
#